data_AF-A0A7C2M2M3-F1
#
_entry.id   AF-A0A7C2M2M3-F1
#
_cell.length_a   1.000
_cell.length_b   1.000
_cell.length_c   1.000
_cell.angle_alpha   90.00
_cell.angle_beta   90.00
_cell.angle_gamma   90.00
#
_symmetry.space_group_name_H-M   'P 1'
#
loop_
_entity.id
_entity.type
_entity.pdbx_description
1 polymer ?
#
loop_
_entity_poly.entity_id
_entity_poly.type
_entity_poly.pdbx_seq_one_letter_code
_entity_poly.pdbx_strand_id
1 'polypeptide(L)'
;MEPLPESTLEEYVQQKLEGKSYSEIRSQLREAGLSDDAVTEAVRQIDDRVLRAEVNRLNRKRSRQIYWAGIILAVAGLLITVSSNGGLFLAGRSKILVYSPFFAGIALMLYARMLQRRQSNPLDQRPGKIRSKRPYK
;
A
#
# COMPACT_ATOMS: atom_id res chain seq x y z
N MET A 1 -34.80 -2.00 -0.92
CA MET A 1 -33.91 -3.16 -0.71
C MET A 1 -32.85 -2.75 0.29
N GLU A 2 -32.71 -3.49 1.38
CA GLU A 2 -31.73 -3.20 2.41
C GLU A 2 -30.34 -3.62 1.90
N PRO A 3 -29.35 -2.71 1.87
CA PRO A 3 -28.00 -3.06 1.45
C PRO A 3 -27.40 -4.08 2.42
N LEU A 4 -26.59 -5.01 1.91
CA LEU A 4 -25.87 -5.96 2.75
C LEU A 4 -25.04 -5.21 3.80
N PRO A 5 -24.97 -5.72 5.05
CA PRO A 5 -24.11 -5.13 6.07
C PRO A 5 -22.64 -5.12 5.59
N GLU A 6 -21.91 -4.05 5.87
CA GLU A 6 -20.53 -3.90 5.34
C GLU A 6 -19.61 -5.05 5.72
N SER A 7 -19.84 -5.68 6.88
CA SER A 7 -19.06 -6.81 7.37
C SER A 7 -19.18 -8.06 6.50
N THR A 8 -20.36 -8.36 5.94
CA THR A 8 -20.52 -9.51 5.04
C THR A 8 -19.91 -9.24 3.68
N LEU A 9 -19.99 -8.00 3.19
CA LEU A 9 -19.35 -7.59 1.95
C LEU A 9 -17.81 -7.71 2.05
N GLU A 10 -17.21 -7.31 3.17
CA GLU A 10 -15.79 -7.49 3.43
C GLU A 10 -15.36 -8.95 3.47
N GLU A 11 -16.18 -9.83 4.03
CA GLU A 11 -15.92 -11.27 4.07
C GLU A 11 -15.85 -11.87 2.65
N TYR A 12 -16.82 -11.56 1.79
CA TYR A 12 -16.80 -12.03 0.40
C TYR A 12 -15.64 -11.44 -0.41
N VAL A 13 -15.23 -10.20 -0.13
CA VAL A 13 -14.01 -9.60 -0.72
C VAL A 13 -12.76 -10.38 -0.31
N GLN A 14 -12.63 -10.77 0.96
CA GLN A 14 -11.51 -11.58 1.42
C GLN A 14 -11.49 -12.96 0.78
N GLN A 15 -12.63 -13.65 0.76
CA GLN A 15 -12.75 -14.95 0.10
C GLN A 15 -12.35 -14.87 -1.39
N LYS A 16 -12.70 -13.77 -2.06
CA LYS A 16 -12.28 -13.55 -3.45
C LYS A 16 -10.76 -13.38 -3.57
N LEU A 17 -10.14 -12.61 -2.69
CA LEU A 17 -8.69 -12.43 -2.64
C LEU A 17 -7.93 -13.72 -2.29
N GLU A 18 -8.57 -14.64 -1.56
CA GLU A 18 -8.04 -15.97 -1.22
C GLU A 18 -8.16 -17.00 -2.36
N GLY A 19 -8.89 -16.67 -3.44
CA GLY A 19 -8.94 -17.48 -4.66
C GLY A 19 -10.33 -17.97 -5.06
N LYS A 20 -11.39 -17.60 -4.34
CA LYS A 20 -12.76 -18.04 -4.64
C LYS A 20 -13.29 -17.49 -5.96
N SER A 21 -14.16 -18.24 -6.65
CA SER A 21 -14.76 -17.79 -7.92
C SER A 21 -15.95 -16.85 -7.71
N TYR A 22 -16.21 -15.95 -8.68
CA TYR A 22 -17.41 -15.09 -8.62
C TYR A 22 -18.71 -15.88 -8.76
N SER A 23 -18.66 -17.04 -9.43
CA SER A 23 -19.78 -17.99 -9.53
C SER A 23 -20.18 -18.54 -8.16
N GLU A 24 -19.20 -18.94 -7.34
CA GLU A 24 -19.46 -19.42 -5.98
C GLU A 24 -19.94 -18.30 -5.04
N ILE A 25 -19.41 -17.08 -5.20
CA ILE A 25 -19.89 -15.93 -4.42
C ILE A 25 -21.35 -15.62 -4.80
N ARG A 26 -21.70 -15.67 -6.09
CA ARG A 26 -23.08 -15.50 -6.56
C ARG A 26 -24.02 -16.56 -6.00
N SER A 27 -23.60 -17.83 -5.97
CA SER A 27 -24.45 -18.90 -5.42
C SER A 27 -24.71 -18.70 -3.93
N GLN A 28 -23.67 -18.33 -3.17
CA GLN A 28 -23.82 -18.05 -1.74
C GLN A 28 -24.71 -16.84 -1.44
N LEU A 29 -24.62 -15.78 -2.25
CA LEU A 29 -25.51 -14.63 -2.12
C LEU A 29 -26.97 -14.98 -2.44
N ARG A 30 -27.20 -15.85 -3.43
CA ARG A 30 -28.55 -16.37 -3.73
C ARG A 30 -29.09 -17.28 -2.63
N GLU A 31 -28.25 -18.17 -2.09
CA GLU A 31 -28.59 -19.03 -0.95
C GLU A 31 -28.89 -18.22 0.31
N ALA A 32 -28.24 -17.07 0.48
CA ALA A 32 -28.54 -16.10 1.54
C ALA A 32 -29.86 -15.33 1.32
N GLY A 33 -30.62 -15.63 0.26
CA GLY A 33 -31.94 -15.07 0.01
C GLY A 33 -31.96 -13.76 -0.77
N LEU A 34 -30.85 -13.37 -1.40
CA LEU A 34 -30.82 -12.15 -2.22
C LEU A 34 -31.48 -12.39 -3.58
N SER A 35 -32.28 -11.41 -4.01
CA SER A 35 -32.79 -11.31 -5.39
C SER A 35 -31.64 -11.15 -6.39
N ASP A 36 -31.82 -11.62 -7.62
CA ASP A 36 -30.80 -11.55 -8.68
C ASP A 36 -30.25 -10.14 -8.95
N ASP A 37 -31.09 -9.10 -8.85
CA ASP A 37 -30.66 -7.70 -8.99
C ASP A 37 -29.71 -7.29 -7.86
N ALA A 38 -30.03 -7.68 -6.62
CA ALA A 38 -29.21 -7.41 -5.44
C ALA A 38 -27.89 -8.21 -5.46
N VAL A 39 -27.91 -9.45 -5.96
CA VAL A 39 -26.70 -10.26 -6.18
C VAL A 39 -25.78 -9.57 -7.19
N THR A 40 -26.34 -9.06 -8.29
CA THR A 40 -25.57 -8.38 -9.32
C THR A 40 -24.89 -7.12 -8.78
N GLU A 41 -25.61 -6.30 -8.01
CA GLU A 41 -25.04 -5.10 -7.41
C GLU A 41 -24.01 -5.44 -6.33
N ALA A 42 -24.25 -6.45 -5.49
CA ALA A 42 -23.29 -6.90 -4.48
C ALA A 42 -21.98 -7.39 -5.12
N VAL A 43 -22.06 -8.18 -6.18
CA VAL A 43 -20.87 -8.66 -6.92
C VAL A 43 -20.10 -7.50 -7.54
N ARG A 44 -20.79 -6.48 -8.07
CA ARG A 44 -20.15 -5.27 -8.60
C ARG A 44 -19.37 -4.53 -7.52
N GLN A 45 -19.96 -4.39 -6.33
CA GLN A 45 -19.28 -3.77 -5.19
C GLN A 45 -18.08 -4.59 -4.70
N ILE A 46 -18.18 -5.93 -4.71
CA ILE A 46 -17.07 -6.82 -4.38
C ILE A 46 -15.93 -6.62 -5.39
N ASP A 47 -16.23 -6.61 -6.69
CA ASP A 47 -15.23 -6.45 -7.75
C ASP A 47 -14.47 -5.12 -7.62
N ASP A 48 -15.19 -4.01 -7.42
CA ASP A 48 -14.59 -2.70 -7.18
C ASP A 48 -13.67 -2.69 -5.95
N ARG A 49 -14.08 -3.35 -4.86
CA ARG A 49 -13.28 -3.45 -3.63
C ARG A 49 -12.05 -4.33 -3.82
N VAL A 50 -12.18 -5.46 -4.51
CA VAL A 50 -11.08 -6.39 -4.84
C VAL A 50 -10.05 -5.69 -5.74
N LEU A 51 -10.50 -4.99 -6.78
CA LEU A 51 -9.63 -4.24 -7.68
C LEU A 51 -8.83 -3.18 -6.92
N ARG A 52 -9.49 -2.39 -6.06
CA ARG A 52 -8.83 -1.39 -5.21
C ARG A 52 -7.84 -2.03 -4.24
N ALA A 53 -8.19 -3.16 -3.64
CA ALA A 53 -7.32 -3.89 -2.73
C ALA A 53 -6.04 -4.37 -3.43
N GLU A 54 -6.16 -4.94 -4.62
CA GLU A 54 -5.02 -5.47 -5.38
C GLU A 54 -4.12 -4.35 -5.91
N VAL A 55 -4.70 -3.27 -6.46
CA VAL A 55 -3.94 -2.07 -6.87
C VAL A 55 -3.17 -1.48 -5.70
N ASN A 56 -3.78 -1.38 -4.53
CA ASN A 56 -3.12 -0.88 -3.32
C ASN A 56 -2.02 -1.82 -2.83
N ARG A 57 -2.22 -3.14 -2.92
CA ARG A 57 -1.19 -4.14 -2.60
C ARG A 57 0.03 -4.02 -3.49
N LEU A 58 -0.17 -3.89 -4.81
CA LEU A 58 0.90 -3.66 -5.79
C LEU A 58 1.65 -2.36 -5.51
N ASN A 59 0.91 -1.29 -5.28
CA ASN A 59 1.46 0.03 -4.96
C ASN A 59 2.29 0.01 -3.67
N ARG A 60 1.85 -0.70 -2.63
CA ARG A 60 2.58 -0.88 -1.36
C ARG A 60 3.86 -1.70 -1.56
N LYS A 61 3.80 -2.77 -2.35
CA LYS A 61 4.97 -3.58 -2.72
C LYS A 61 6.00 -2.74 -3.47
N ARG A 62 5.56 -1.96 -4.47
CA ARG A 62 6.42 -1.04 -5.22
C ARG A 62 7.06 0.01 -4.31
N SER A 63 6.28 0.63 -3.42
CA SER A 63 6.81 1.63 -2.49
C SER A 63 7.85 1.04 -1.52
N ARG A 64 7.65 -0.20 -1.08
CA ARG A 64 8.62 -0.93 -0.25
C ARG A 64 9.90 -1.26 -1.03
N GLN A 65 9.79 -1.65 -2.30
CA GLN A 65 10.95 -1.89 -3.17
C GLN A 65 11.78 -0.61 -3.35
N ILE A 66 11.15 0.53 -3.64
CA ILE A 66 11.85 1.82 -3.80
C ILE A 66 12.55 2.21 -2.49
N TYR A 67 11.90 2.01 -1.34
CA TYR A 67 12.50 2.26 -0.04
C TYR A 67 13.77 1.42 0.19
N TRP A 68 13.73 0.13 -0.11
CA TRP A 68 14.90 -0.75 -0.02
C TRP A 68 16.02 -0.39 -1.00
N ALA A 69 15.66 -0.01 -2.23
CA ALA A 69 16.64 0.50 -3.20
C ALA A 69 17.35 1.76 -2.65
N GLY A 70 16.60 2.65 -2.00
CA GLY A 70 17.15 3.83 -1.33
C GLY A 70 18.11 3.49 -0.19
N ILE A 71 17.77 2.50 0.65
CA ILE A 71 18.66 2.01 1.71
C ILE A 71 19.97 1.48 1.12
N ILE A 72 19.88 0.59 0.14
CA ILE A 72 21.06 -0.03 -0.48
C ILE A 72 21.97 1.06 -1.06
N LEU A 73 21.38 2.01 -1.79
CA LEU A 73 22.12 3.12 -2.39
C LEU A 73 22.75 4.04 -1.33
N ALA A 74 22.03 4.34 -0.25
CA ALA A 74 22.54 5.15 0.86
C ALA A 74 23.71 4.46 1.56
N VAL A 75 23.60 3.17 1.88
CA VAL A 75 24.68 2.40 2.52
C VAL A 75 25.89 2.32 1.62
N ALA A 76 25.71 2.02 0.33
CA ALA A 76 26.81 2.00 -0.63
C ALA A 76 27.48 3.38 -0.74
N GLY A 77 26.70 4.46 -0.84
CA GLY A 77 27.20 5.82 -0.86
C GLY A 77 27.95 6.22 0.40
N LEU A 78 27.50 5.76 1.57
CA LEU A 78 28.18 5.97 2.85
C LEU A 78 29.53 5.25 2.88
N LEU A 79 29.61 4.00 2.42
CA LEU A 79 30.87 3.25 2.33
C LEU A 79 31.88 3.91 1.37
N ILE A 80 31.41 4.39 0.22
CA ILE A 80 32.22 5.15 -0.74
C ILE A 80 32.75 6.43 -0.08
N THR A 81 31.87 7.15 0.62
CA THR A 81 32.20 8.39 1.32
C THR A 81 33.27 8.17 2.39
N VAL A 82 33.08 7.18 3.26
CA VAL A 82 34.02 6.88 4.36
C VAL A 82 35.36 6.43 3.79
N SER A 83 35.36 5.54 2.80
CA SER A 83 36.58 5.07 2.14
C SER A 83 37.35 6.20 1.47
N SER A 84 36.63 7.15 0.85
CA SER A 84 37.25 8.28 0.17
C SER A 84 37.87 9.29 1.13
N ASN A 85 37.19 9.61 2.22
CA ASN A 85 37.74 10.48 3.27
C ASN A 85 38.93 9.84 4.01
N GLY A 86 38.97 8.50 4.09
CA GLY A 86 40.10 7.74 4.66
C GLY A 86 41.32 7.64 3.74
N GLY A 87 41.28 8.26 2.55
CA GLY A 87 42.40 8.24 1.60
C GLY A 87 42.57 6.93 0.83
N LEU A 88 41.64 5.98 0.98
CA LEU A 88 41.73 4.65 0.35
C LEU A 88 41.32 4.67 -1.13
N PHE A 89 40.42 5.57 -1.55
CA PHE A 89 39.88 5.64 -2.92
C PHE A 89 39.45 7.07 -3.32
N LEU A 90 39.53 7.42 -4.62
CA LEU A 90 38.99 8.67 -5.20
C LEU A 90 39.55 9.98 -4.63
N ALA A 91 40.74 9.96 -4.01
CA ALA A 91 41.42 11.16 -3.55
C ALA A 91 41.59 12.16 -4.72
N GLY A 92 41.07 13.38 -4.57
CA GLY A 92 41.12 14.44 -5.58
C GLY A 92 39.92 14.51 -6.55
N ARG A 93 38.95 13.60 -6.46
CA ARG A 93 37.66 13.75 -7.17
C ARG A 93 36.75 14.74 -6.44
N SER A 94 35.83 15.34 -7.19
CA SER A 94 34.86 16.30 -6.63
C SER A 94 34.08 15.67 -5.48
N LYS A 95 34.08 16.33 -4.32
CA LYS A 95 33.34 15.90 -3.12
C LYS A 95 31.84 15.71 -3.41
N ILE A 96 31.28 16.49 -4.33
CA ILE A 96 29.88 16.38 -4.77
C ILE A 96 29.62 14.99 -5.37
N LEU A 97 30.53 14.48 -6.19
CA LEU A 97 30.41 13.17 -6.83
C LEU A 97 30.51 12.02 -5.81
N VAL A 98 31.33 12.19 -4.78
CA VAL A 98 31.53 11.18 -3.73
C VAL A 98 30.31 11.09 -2.82
N TYR A 99 29.72 12.22 -2.44
CA TYR A 99 28.55 12.25 -1.54
C TYR A 99 27.22 12.02 -2.26
N SER A 100 27.14 12.20 -3.58
CA SER A 100 25.87 12.13 -4.31
C SER A 100 25.10 10.81 -4.14
N PRO A 101 25.72 9.62 -4.12
CA PRO A 101 24.96 8.38 -3.98
C PRO A 101 24.28 8.27 -2.61
N PHE A 102 24.95 8.75 -1.55
CA PHE A 102 24.36 8.77 -0.21
C PHE A 102 23.10 9.63 -0.18
N PHE A 103 23.21 10.88 -0.62
CA PHE A 103 22.07 11.81 -0.63
C PHE A 103 20.95 11.37 -1.59
N ALA A 104 21.29 10.79 -2.74
CA ALA A 104 20.31 10.20 -3.66
C ALA A 104 19.53 9.05 -2.99
N GLY A 105 20.22 8.19 -2.23
CA GLY A 105 19.58 7.14 -1.44
C GLY A 105 18.59 7.69 -0.41
N ILE A 106 18.99 8.71 0.34
CA ILE A 106 18.12 9.39 1.32
C ILE A 106 16.90 10.02 0.64
N ALA A 107 17.09 10.74 -0.46
CA ALA A 107 15.99 11.35 -1.22
C ALA A 107 15.00 10.29 -1.72
N LEU A 108 15.51 9.15 -2.20
CA LEU A 108 14.67 8.03 -2.65
C LEU A 108 13.86 7.42 -1.50
N MET A 109 14.44 7.30 -0.30
CA MET A 109 13.72 6.84 0.90
C MET A 109 12.62 7.80 1.31
N LEU A 110 12.87 9.11 1.27
CA LEU A 110 11.85 10.14 1.57
C LEU A 110 10.71 10.11 0.55
N TYR A 111 11.04 9.97 -0.74
CA TYR A 111 10.06 9.82 -1.80
C TYR A 111 9.22 8.55 -1.60
N ALA A 112 9.84 7.41 -1.32
CA ALA A 112 9.15 6.17 -1.00
C ALA A 112 8.22 6.30 0.21
N ARG A 113 8.64 7.04 1.25
CA ARG A 113 7.81 7.31 2.42
C ARG A 113 6.61 8.20 2.08
N MET A 114 6.79 9.18 1.20
CA MET A 114 5.70 10.01 0.71
C MET A 114 4.68 9.18 -0.08
N LEU A 115 5.14 8.23 -0.91
CA LEU A 115 4.27 7.29 -1.63
C LEU A 115 3.49 6.39 -0.67
N GLN A 116 4.13 5.86 0.37
CA GLN A 116 3.47 5.05 1.40
C GLN A 116 2.38 5.83 2.14
N ARG A 117 2.61 7.11 2.47
CA ARG A 117 1.62 7.95 3.18
C ARG A 117 0.35 8.19 2.37
N ARG A 118 0.45 8.18 1.04
CA ARG A 118 -0.69 8.33 0.14
C ARG A 118 -1.48 7.02 -0.03
N GLN A 119 -0.97 5.90 0.45
CA GLN A 119 -1.60 4.59 0.36
C GLN A 119 -2.34 4.28 1.68
N SER A 120 -3.58 4.75 1.81
CA SER A 120 -4.49 4.31 2.89
C SER A 120 -4.93 2.86 2.65
N ASN A 121 -5.01 2.06 3.71
CA ASN A 121 -5.40 0.65 3.64
C ASN A 121 -6.90 0.54 3.33
N PRO A 122 -7.34 -0.02 2.19
CA PRO A 122 -8.76 -0.05 1.81
C PRO A 122 -9.62 -0.97 2.69
N LEU A 123 -8.99 -1.93 3.37
CA LEU A 123 -9.63 -2.85 4.33
C LEU A 123 -9.59 -2.33 5.78
N ASP A 124 -8.95 -1.18 6.01
CA ASP A 124 -8.91 -0.52 7.32
C ASP A 124 -9.77 0.74 7.27
N GLN A 125 -10.97 0.62 6.67
CA GLN A 125 -12.05 1.60 6.81
C GLN A 125 -12.73 1.49 8.18
N ARG A 126 -12.00 1.07 9.21
CA ARG A 126 -12.41 1.42 10.57
C ARG A 126 -12.49 2.94 10.59
N PRO A 127 -13.59 3.56 11.06
CA PRO A 127 -13.66 5.00 11.20
C PRO A 127 -12.50 5.41 12.09
N GLY A 128 -11.41 5.88 11.45
CA GLY A 128 -10.10 5.94 12.07
C GLY A 128 -10.20 6.92 13.19
N LYS A 129 -10.19 6.42 14.45
CA LYS A 129 -10.37 7.16 15.71
C LYS A 129 -10.77 8.61 15.45
N ILE A 130 -12.00 8.81 14.96
CA ILE A 130 -12.54 10.15 14.81
C ILE A 130 -12.43 10.72 16.20
N ARG A 131 -11.75 11.87 16.33
CA ARG A 131 -11.66 12.68 17.55
C ARG A 131 -13.04 12.74 18.21
N SER A 132 -13.34 11.79 19.07
CA SER A 132 -14.51 11.86 19.92
C SER A 132 -14.14 12.87 20.99
N LYS A 133 -15.04 13.85 21.17
CA LYS A 133 -14.98 14.94 22.15
C LYS A 133 -14.14 16.15 21.71
N ARG A 134 -14.76 17.01 20.88
CA ARG A 134 -14.77 18.43 21.25
C ARG A 134 -16.02 18.64 22.11
N PRO A 135 -15.89 18.95 23.42
CA PRO A 135 -17.02 19.50 24.14
C PRO A 135 -17.30 20.88 23.56
N TYR A 136 -18.51 21.10 23.03
CA TYR A 136 -19.03 22.45 22.91
C TYR A 136 -19.28 22.92 24.35
N LYS A 137 -18.64 24.03 24.70
CA LYS A 137 -18.95 24.81 25.89
C LYS A 137 -20.02 25.84 25.51
#